data_AF-A0A7Y4QLE3-F1
#
_entry.id   AF-A0A7Y4QLE3-F1
#
_cell.length_a   1.000
_cell.length_b   1.000
_cell.length_c   1.000
_cell.angle_alpha   90.00
_cell.angle_beta   90.00
_cell.angle_gamma   90.00
#
_symmetry.space_group_name_H-M   'P 1'
#
loop_
_entity.id
_entity.type
_entity.pdbx_description
1 polymer ?
#
loop_
_entity_poly.entity_id
_entity_poly.type
_entity_poly.pdbx_seq_one_letter_code
_entity_poly.pdbx_strand_id
1 'polypeptide(L)'
;METVGSHKIHIEGRWEIRDLYLFPHRYAEIYSFLYALSTAEKSEANLFAQAFKRYPWQGGYSAVNFYDELYGAIPRQERPRIKRIEYASPGYIELGAVILLVTQIDKILTTAFKTWDKLDRIYDGIHKRYVRRRLAKINLRDRERKLSEDDLKFTVEACKELSEAIGLENPAALNKLTGDPLASLKILMAFYRRLRETVYFIHEGKVSITRGSEKQQDDTKRITRKFDLDDE
;
A
#
# COMPACT_ATOMS: atom_id res chain seq x y z
N MET A 1 7.53 -17.18 9.46
CA MET A 1 8.61 -16.38 8.87
C MET A 1 8.25 -16.17 7.42
N GLU A 2 7.90 -14.95 7.03
CA GLU A 2 7.50 -14.69 5.64
C GLU A 2 8.75 -14.66 4.75
N THR A 3 8.69 -15.27 3.57
CA THR A 3 9.88 -15.41 2.71
C THR A 3 10.29 -14.05 2.15
N VAL A 4 11.42 -13.53 2.63
CA VAL A 4 12.07 -12.35 2.09
C VAL A 4 12.84 -12.74 0.83
N GLY A 5 12.55 -12.08 -0.28
CA GLY A 5 13.18 -12.33 -1.58
C GLY A 5 13.64 -11.05 -2.26
N SER A 6 14.01 -11.13 -3.53
CA SER A 6 14.31 -9.97 -4.37
C SER A 6 13.14 -9.63 -5.30
N HIS A 7 12.84 -8.36 -5.42
CA HIS A 7 11.88 -7.83 -6.39
C HIS A 7 12.45 -6.58 -7.07
N LYS A 8 12.23 -6.43 -8.37
CA LYS A 8 12.73 -5.29 -9.14
C LYS A 8 11.59 -4.37 -9.54
N ILE A 9 11.65 -3.13 -9.05
CA ILE A 9 10.81 -2.03 -9.54
C ILE A 9 11.54 -1.37 -10.69
N HIS A 10 10.97 -1.39 -11.89
CA HIS A 10 11.62 -0.82 -13.07
C HIS A 10 11.44 0.70 -13.08
N ILE A 11 12.58 1.40 -13.22
CA ILE A 11 12.69 2.83 -13.34
C ILE A 11 12.71 3.16 -14.83
N GLU A 12 11.83 4.05 -15.24
CA GLU A 12 11.72 4.56 -16.61
C GLU A 12 11.76 6.09 -16.61
N GLY A 13 11.94 6.68 -17.80
CA GLY A 13 11.92 8.13 -17.98
C GLY A 13 13.03 8.86 -17.20
N ARG A 14 12.77 10.14 -16.87
CA ARG A 14 13.71 10.99 -16.12
C ARG A 14 13.18 11.20 -14.70
N TRP A 15 13.95 10.75 -13.72
CA TRP A 15 13.67 11.01 -12.32
C TRP A 15 14.42 12.27 -11.86
N GLU A 16 13.73 13.11 -11.11
CA GLU A 16 14.35 14.16 -10.34
C GLU A 16 14.93 13.58 -9.04
N ILE A 17 15.87 14.29 -8.43
CA ILE A 17 16.44 13.89 -7.13
C ILE A 17 15.33 13.69 -6.08
N ARG A 18 14.25 14.48 -6.14
CA ARG A 18 13.10 14.34 -5.24
C ARG A 18 12.35 13.02 -5.44
N ASP A 19 12.31 12.49 -6.65
CA ASP A 19 11.63 11.23 -6.95
C ASP A 19 12.30 10.04 -6.23
N LEU A 20 13.63 10.07 -6.10
CA LEU A 20 14.41 9.08 -5.36
C LEU A 20 14.11 9.06 -3.85
N TYR A 21 13.48 10.11 -3.33
CA TYR A 21 12.94 10.14 -1.97
C TYR A 21 11.46 9.79 -1.96
N LEU A 22 10.66 10.47 -2.78
CA LEU A 22 9.20 10.40 -2.74
C LEU A 22 8.67 9.01 -3.06
N PHE A 23 9.12 8.38 -4.15
CA PHE A 23 8.59 7.08 -4.54
C PHE A 23 8.95 5.98 -3.51
N PRO A 24 10.23 5.79 -3.10
CA PRO A 24 10.56 4.78 -2.10
C PRO A 24 9.85 5.01 -0.77
N HIS A 25 9.68 6.27 -0.36
CA HIS A 25 8.95 6.61 0.86
C HIS A 25 7.47 6.17 0.77
N ARG A 26 6.76 6.50 -0.31
CA ARG A 26 5.35 6.08 -0.49
C ARG A 26 5.21 4.57 -0.63
N TYR A 27 6.14 3.94 -1.33
CA TYR A 27 6.17 2.48 -1.42
C TYR A 27 6.34 1.84 -0.04
N ALA A 28 7.21 2.38 0.81
CA ALA A 28 7.39 1.89 2.18
C ALA A 28 6.15 2.10 3.06
N GLU A 29 5.42 3.20 2.91
CA GLU A 29 4.13 3.41 3.61
C GLU A 29 3.09 2.36 3.19
N ILE A 30 2.95 2.11 1.88
CA ILE A 30 2.03 1.09 1.35
C ILE A 30 2.42 -0.30 1.87
N TYR A 31 3.71 -0.65 1.80
CA TYR A 31 4.23 -1.90 2.33
C TYR A 31 3.93 -2.07 3.82
N SER A 32 4.17 -1.03 4.62
CA SER A 32 3.97 -1.07 6.07
C SER A 32 2.51 -1.27 6.45
N PHE A 33 1.60 -0.66 5.69
CA PHE A 33 0.17 -0.88 5.87
C PHE A 33 -0.23 -2.33 5.56
N LEU A 34 0.18 -2.87 4.42
CA LEU A 34 -0.16 -4.24 4.04
C LEU A 34 0.48 -5.28 4.98
N TYR A 35 1.70 -5.03 5.45
CA TYR A 35 2.36 -5.85 6.48
C TYR A 35 1.55 -5.87 7.79
N ALA A 36 1.08 -4.70 8.25
CA ALA A 36 0.23 -4.64 9.44
C ALA A 36 -1.08 -5.42 9.25
N LEU A 37 -1.69 -5.36 8.05
CA LEU A 37 -2.89 -6.15 7.75
C LEU A 37 -2.61 -7.67 7.72
N SER A 38 -1.49 -8.11 7.15
CA SER A 38 -1.14 -9.55 7.08
C SER A 38 -0.85 -10.16 8.45
N THR A 39 -0.51 -9.34 9.44
CA THR A 39 -0.23 -9.76 10.82
C THR A 39 -1.44 -9.63 11.76
N ALA A 40 -2.58 -9.08 11.29
CA ALA A 40 -3.78 -8.86 12.12
C ALA A 40 -4.39 -10.14 12.72
N GLU A 41 -4.09 -11.31 12.14
CA GLU A 41 -4.51 -12.62 12.66
C GLU A 41 -3.48 -13.31 13.54
N LYS A 42 -2.24 -12.80 13.57
CA LYS A 42 -1.14 -13.35 14.34
C LYS A 42 -1.12 -12.76 15.76
N SER A 43 -0.46 -13.43 16.69
CA SER A 43 -0.23 -12.95 18.07
C SER A 43 0.47 -11.57 18.10
N GLU A 44 1.21 -11.24 17.04
CA GLU A 44 1.90 -9.97 16.81
C GLU A 44 0.96 -8.80 16.49
N ALA A 45 -0.35 -9.05 16.29
CA ALA A 45 -1.35 -8.02 16.02
C ALA A 45 -1.36 -6.89 17.07
N ASN A 46 -0.96 -7.19 18.32
CA ASN A 46 -0.91 -6.22 19.40
C ASN A 46 0.08 -5.05 19.16
N LEU A 47 1.14 -5.26 18.37
CA LEU A 47 2.11 -4.20 18.06
C LEU A 47 1.50 -3.15 17.12
N PHE A 48 0.75 -3.59 16.11
CA PHE A 48 0.11 -2.70 15.14
C PHE A 48 -1.22 -2.15 15.63
N ALA A 49 -2.01 -2.93 16.38
CA ALA A 49 -3.35 -2.55 16.83
C ALA A 49 -3.37 -1.24 17.62
N GLN A 50 -2.33 -0.93 18.40
CA GLN A 50 -2.24 0.34 19.13
C GLN A 50 -2.17 1.55 18.18
N ALA A 51 -1.34 1.47 17.13
CA ALA A 51 -1.22 2.52 16.13
C ALA A 51 -2.56 2.73 15.40
N PHE A 52 -3.21 1.64 14.98
CA PHE A 52 -4.51 1.68 14.28
C PHE A 52 -5.65 2.24 15.14
N LYS A 53 -5.64 1.98 16.45
CA LYS A 53 -6.64 2.54 17.38
C LYS A 53 -6.43 4.02 17.69
N ARG A 54 -5.18 4.47 17.75
CA ARG A 54 -4.83 5.86 18.10
C ARG A 54 -4.96 6.83 16.92
N TYR A 55 -4.40 6.44 15.79
CA TYR A 55 -4.20 7.30 14.63
C TYR A 55 -5.46 8.08 14.15
N PRO A 56 -6.64 7.45 14.01
CA PRO A 56 -7.82 8.08 13.42
C PRO A 56 -8.36 9.30 14.18
N TRP A 57 -7.88 9.53 15.40
CA TRP A 57 -8.42 10.52 16.33
C TRP A 57 -7.50 11.73 16.56
N GLN A 58 -6.32 11.75 15.93
CA GLN A 58 -5.28 12.76 16.17
C GLN A 58 -5.19 13.85 15.08
N GLY A 59 -6.17 13.94 14.18
CA GLY A 59 -6.23 14.99 13.15
C GLY A 59 -5.31 14.74 11.93
N GLY A 60 -5.10 15.77 11.08
CA GLY A 60 -4.45 15.62 9.77
C GLY A 60 -2.93 15.37 9.80
N TYR A 61 -2.19 15.95 10.76
CA TYR A 61 -0.74 15.76 10.93
C TYR A 61 -0.38 14.33 11.36
N SER A 62 -1.35 13.61 11.93
CA SER A 62 -1.23 12.25 12.45
C SER A 62 -0.80 11.23 11.39
N ALA A 63 -1.01 11.51 10.10
CA ALA A 63 -0.87 10.50 9.03
C ALA A 63 0.57 10.05 8.85
N VAL A 64 1.53 10.96 8.92
CA VAL A 64 2.95 10.65 8.75
C VAL A 64 3.42 9.76 9.90
N ASN A 65 3.17 10.19 11.14
CA ASN A 65 3.55 9.43 12.34
C ASN A 65 2.97 8.01 12.35
N PHE A 66 1.74 7.83 11.86
CA PHE A 66 1.15 6.51 11.78
C PHE A 66 1.95 5.55 10.90
N TYR A 67 2.31 5.95 9.67
CA TYR A 67 3.08 5.05 8.80
C TYR A 67 4.53 4.86 9.28
N ASP A 68 5.14 5.88 9.90
CA ASP A 68 6.45 5.75 10.52
C ASP A 68 6.42 4.74 11.69
N GLU A 69 5.38 4.77 12.51
CA GLU A 69 5.14 3.78 13.57
C GLU A 69 4.94 2.38 13.00
N LEU A 70 4.15 2.24 11.92
CA LEU A 70 3.99 0.95 11.24
C LEU A 70 5.33 0.42 10.74
N TYR A 71 6.09 1.24 10.02
CA TYR A 71 7.40 0.87 9.49
C TYR A 71 8.38 0.49 10.63
N GLY A 72 8.34 1.25 11.73
CA GLY A 72 9.13 1.00 12.93
C GLY A 72 8.78 -0.29 13.66
N ALA A 73 7.54 -0.77 13.55
CA ALA A 73 7.07 -2.01 14.17
C ALA A 73 7.40 -3.28 13.36
N ILE A 74 7.69 -3.16 12.06
CA ILE A 74 8.08 -4.32 11.22
C ILE A 74 9.41 -4.91 11.76
N PRO A 75 9.54 -6.23 11.91
CA PRO A 75 10.82 -6.88 12.23
C PRO A 75 11.92 -6.47 11.26
N ARG A 76 13.12 -6.17 11.76
CA ARG A 76 14.24 -5.66 10.93
C ARG A 76 14.56 -6.53 9.71
N GLN A 77 14.35 -7.85 9.82
CA GLN A 77 14.62 -8.83 8.77
C GLN A 77 13.58 -8.77 7.64
N GLU A 78 12.35 -8.37 7.94
CA GLU A 78 11.21 -8.33 7.01
C GLU A 78 10.91 -6.90 6.51
N ARG A 79 11.65 -5.89 6.97
CA ARG A 79 11.58 -4.51 6.44
C ARG A 79 12.05 -4.46 4.99
N PRO A 80 11.39 -3.66 4.13
CA PRO A 80 11.84 -3.47 2.76
C PRO A 80 13.17 -2.71 2.77
N ARG A 81 14.16 -3.22 2.04
CA ARG A 81 15.50 -2.63 1.91
C ARG A 81 15.91 -2.55 0.46
N ILE A 82 16.57 -1.46 0.08
CA ILE A 82 17.19 -1.36 -1.23
C ILE A 82 18.45 -2.22 -1.23
N LYS A 83 18.50 -3.21 -2.12
CA LYS A 83 19.69 -4.05 -2.37
C LYS A 83 20.60 -3.41 -3.39
N ARG A 84 20.02 -2.83 -4.44
CA ARG A 84 20.73 -2.22 -5.57
C ARG A 84 19.84 -1.19 -6.25
N ILE A 85 20.43 -0.11 -6.73
CA ILE A 85 19.81 0.81 -7.69
C ILE A 85 20.67 0.82 -8.92
N GLU A 86 20.08 0.52 -10.06
CA GLU A 86 20.69 0.74 -11.38
C GLU A 86 19.95 1.90 -12.03
N TYR A 87 20.55 3.08 -11.96
CA TYR A 87 19.97 4.28 -12.54
C TYR A 87 20.42 4.43 -13.99
N ALA A 88 19.58 3.93 -14.89
CA ALA A 88 19.58 4.15 -16.32
C ALA A 88 18.11 4.17 -16.77
N SER A 89 17.80 4.66 -17.98
CA SER A 89 16.49 4.41 -18.59
C SER A 89 16.72 3.48 -19.80
N PRO A 90 16.33 2.19 -19.71
CA PRO A 90 15.67 1.53 -18.57
C PRO A 90 16.62 1.16 -17.42
N GLY A 91 16.11 1.15 -16.19
CA GLY A 91 16.85 0.85 -14.95
C GLY A 91 15.95 0.21 -13.88
N TYR A 92 16.44 0.00 -12.66
CA TYR A 92 15.61 -0.57 -11.59
C TYR A 92 16.08 -0.28 -10.17
N ILE A 93 15.12 -0.33 -9.23
CA ILE A 93 15.35 -0.47 -7.79
C ILE A 93 15.13 -1.94 -7.43
N GLU A 94 16.18 -2.62 -6.97
CA GLU A 94 16.06 -3.97 -6.43
C GLU A 94 15.78 -3.90 -4.92
N LEU A 95 14.65 -4.46 -4.51
CA LEU A 95 14.18 -4.51 -3.14
C LEU A 95 14.36 -5.91 -2.54
N GLY A 96 14.93 -5.96 -1.34
CA GLY A 96 14.78 -7.07 -0.41
C GLY A 96 13.55 -6.86 0.45
N ALA A 97 12.52 -7.69 0.29
CA ALA A 97 11.26 -7.54 1.03
C ALA A 97 10.49 -8.87 1.03
N VAL A 98 9.42 -8.96 1.82
CA VAL A 98 8.50 -10.10 1.78
C VAL A 98 7.83 -10.17 0.42
N ILE A 99 8.04 -11.28 -0.30
CA ILE A 99 7.58 -11.43 -1.69
C ILE A 99 6.06 -11.39 -1.82
N LEU A 100 5.34 -11.99 -0.87
CA LEU A 100 3.87 -11.98 -0.89
C LEU A 100 3.31 -10.56 -0.82
N LEU A 101 3.87 -9.71 0.04
CA LEU A 101 3.45 -8.31 0.16
C LEU A 101 3.80 -7.50 -1.08
N VAL A 102 5.00 -7.68 -1.64
CA VAL A 102 5.38 -6.99 -2.87
C VAL A 102 4.47 -7.39 -4.04
N THR A 103 4.17 -8.69 -4.16
CA THR A 103 3.21 -9.19 -5.16
C THR A 103 1.83 -8.57 -4.97
N GLN A 104 1.38 -8.41 -3.72
CA GLN A 104 0.12 -7.74 -3.41
C GLN A 104 0.15 -6.25 -3.80
N ILE A 105 1.26 -5.56 -3.55
CA ILE A 105 1.44 -4.16 -3.98
C ILE A 105 1.35 -4.05 -5.50
N ASP A 106 2.02 -4.93 -6.25
CA ASP A 106 1.97 -4.93 -7.72
C ASP A 106 0.54 -5.11 -8.24
N LYS A 107 -0.23 -6.02 -7.64
CA LYS A 107 -1.64 -6.22 -7.99
C LYS A 107 -2.48 -4.97 -7.69
N ILE A 108 -2.31 -4.35 -6.53
CA ILE A 108 -3.02 -3.14 -6.13
C ILE A 108 -2.67 -1.98 -7.07
N LEU A 109 -1.39 -1.75 -7.35
CA LEU A 109 -0.93 -0.71 -8.28
C LEU A 109 -1.44 -0.96 -9.69
N THR A 110 -1.40 -2.20 -10.17
CA THR A 110 -1.94 -2.58 -11.49
C THR A 110 -3.45 -2.29 -11.57
N THR A 111 -4.20 -2.65 -10.53
CA THR A 111 -5.65 -2.47 -10.47
C THR A 111 -6.01 -0.99 -10.39
N ALA A 112 -5.32 -0.24 -9.53
CA ALA A 112 -5.52 1.19 -9.36
C ALA A 112 -5.16 1.98 -10.62
N PHE A 113 -4.07 1.61 -11.31
CA PHE A 113 -3.69 2.23 -12.58
C PHE A 113 -4.74 1.98 -13.67
N LYS A 114 -5.17 0.72 -13.84
CA LYS A 114 -6.18 0.35 -14.86
C LYS A 114 -7.55 0.96 -14.63
N THR A 115 -7.92 1.19 -13.36
CA THR A 115 -9.25 1.68 -12.99
C THR A 115 -9.20 3.09 -12.39
N TRP A 116 -8.15 3.86 -12.70
CA TRP A 116 -7.83 5.13 -12.05
C TRP A 116 -9.02 6.08 -11.96
N ASP A 117 -9.66 6.39 -13.09
CA ASP A 117 -10.80 7.33 -13.13
C ASP A 117 -11.99 6.84 -12.31
N LYS A 118 -12.21 5.52 -12.23
CA LYS A 118 -13.28 4.93 -11.41
C LYS A 118 -12.92 5.03 -9.93
N LEU A 119 -11.69 4.68 -9.57
CA LEU A 119 -11.19 4.70 -8.21
C LEU A 119 -11.17 6.12 -7.63
N ASP A 120 -10.67 7.10 -8.38
CA ASP A 120 -10.64 8.52 -7.95
C ASP A 120 -12.05 9.08 -7.77
N ARG A 121 -13.00 8.74 -8.67
CA ARG A 121 -14.42 9.10 -8.51
C ARG A 121 -15.08 8.50 -7.27
N ILE A 122 -14.81 7.22 -6.96
CA ILE A 122 -15.32 6.54 -5.76
C ILE A 122 -14.79 7.25 -4.51
N TYR A 123 -13.48 7.48 -4.45
CA TYR A 123 -12.86 8.20 -3.34
C TYR A 123 -13.47 9.59 -3.15
N ASP A 124 -13.60 10.37 -4.22
CA ASP A 124 -14.16 11.72 -4.17
C ASP A 124 -15.61 11.72 -3.69
N GLY A 125 -16.42 10.76 -4.13
CA GLY A 125 -17.80 10.58 -3.67
C GLY A 125 -17.87 10.28 -2.18
N ILE A 126 -17.04 9.35 -1.71
CA ILE A 126 -16.92 9.00 -0.29
C ILE A 126 -16.44 10.21 0.52
N HIS A 127 -15.40 10.91 0.06
CA HIS A 127 -14.82 12.05 0.76
C HIS A 127 -15.83 13.20 0.89
N LYS A 128 -16.59 13.52 -0.18
CA LYS A 128 -17.65 14.53 -0.14
C LYS A 128 -18.74 14.19 0.89
N ARG A 129 -19.19 12.93 0.93
CA ARG A 129 -20.18 12.45 1.93
C ARG A 129 -19.61 12.49 3.34
N TYR A 130 -18.37 12.06 3.52
CA TYR A 130 -17.62 12.07 4.78
C TYR A 130 -17.52 13.49 5.37
N VAL A 131 -17.18 14.48 4.54
CA VAL A 131 -17.11 15.90 4.94
C VAL A 131 -18.51 16.46 5.24
N ARG A 132 -19.51 16.19 4.40
CA ARG A 132 -20.90 16.65 4.58
C ARG A 132 -21.49 16.17 5.91
N ARG A 133 -21.22 14.91 6.28
CA ARG A 133 -21.61 14.29 7.56
C ARG A 133 -20.78 14.76 8.75
N ARG A 134 -19.79 15.65 8.54
CA ARG A 134 -18.89 16.20 9.57
C ARG A 134 -18.08 15.12 10.33
N LEU A 135 -17.88 13.96 9.73
CA LEU A 135 -17.17 12.82 10.35
C LEU A 135 -15.68 13.09 10.58
N ALA A 136 -15.11 14.03 9.82
CA ALA A 136 -13.75 14.54 10.03
C ALA A 136 -13.53 15.14 11.42
N LYS A 137 -14.59 15.70 12.03
CA LYS A 137 -14.53 16.40 13.32
C LYS A 137 -14.79 15.48 14.51
N ILE A 138 -15.09 14.21 14.26
CA ILE A 138 -15.38 13.25 15.32
C ILE A 138 -14.05 12.71 15.88
N ASN A 139 -13.85 12.98 17.17
CA ASN A 139 -12.77 12.43 17.98
C ASN A 139 -13.30 11.26 18.82
N LEU A 140 -12.40 10.43 19.36
CA LEU A 140 -12.76 9.22 20.11
C LEU A 140 -13.75 9.51 21.25
N ARG A 141 -13.55 10.62 21.98
CA ARG A 141 -14.39 11.03 23.13
C ARG A 141 -15.83 11.36 22.77
N ASP A 142 -16.08 11.80 21.54
CA ASP A 142 -17.41 12.24 21.10
C ASP A 142 -18.11 11.21 20.21
N ARG A 143 -17.46 10.06 19.97
CA ARG A 143 -17.87 9.07 18.96
C ARG A 143 -19.30 8.58 19.21
N GLU A 144 -19.56 8.03 20.39
CA GLU A 144 -20.87 7.45 20.74
C GLU A 144 -22.00 8.48 20.74
N ARG A 145 -21.67 9.74 21.04
CA ARG A 145 -22.66 10.82 21.07
C ARG A 145 -22.94 11.43 19.68
N LYS A 146 -21.96 11.41 18.77
CA LYS A 146 -22.02 12.14 17.48
C LYS A 146 -22.28 11.25 16.27
N LEU A 147 -22.10 9.93 16.38
CA LEU A 147 -22.38 9.01 15.27
C LEU A 147 -23.83 8.53 15.33
N SER A 148 -24.58 8.85 14.28
CA SER A 148 -25.89 8.22 14.05
C SER A 148 -25.74 6.81 13.47
N GLU A 149 -26.81 6.02 13.53
CA GLU A 149 -26.87 4.71 12.86
C GLU A 149 -26.65 4.83 11.34
N ASP A 150 -27.16 5.89 10.71
CA ASP A 150 -26.95 6.16 9.28
C ASP A 150 -25.49 6.50 8.96
N ASP A 151 -24.78 7.19 9.87
CA ASP A 151 -23.35 7.45 9.72
C ASP A 151 -22.54 6.15 9.86
N LEU A 152 -22.89 5.28 10.80
CA LEU A 152 -22.26 3.97 10.93
C LEU A 152 -22.47 3.13 9.67
N LYS A 153 -23.71 3.06 9.17
CA LYS A 153 -24.03 2.37 7.92
C LYS A 153 -23.22 2.92 6.75
N PHE A 154 -23.16 4.24 6.61
CA PHE A 154 -22.32 4.89 5.60
C PHE A 154 -20.85 4.49 5.73
N THR A 155 -20.28 4.49 6.94
CA THR A 155 -18.85 4.17 7.12
C THR A 155 -18.53 2.73 6.73
N VAL A 156 -19.42 1.77 7.04
CA VAL A 156 -19.27 0.37 6.66
C VAL A 156 -19.35 0.21 5.14
N GLU A 157 -20.36 0.81 4.51
CA GLU A 157 -20.54 0.78 3.05
C GLU A 157 -19.35 1.41 2.33
N ALA A 158 -18.89 2.58 2.79
CA ALA A 158 -17.76 3.28 2.20
C ALA A 158 -16.43 2.52 2.37
N CYS A 159 -16.22 1.86 3.51
CA CYS A 159 -15.05 0.98 3.69
C CYS A 159 -15.06 -0.15 2.66
N LYS A 160 -16.21 -0.83 2.51
CA LYS A 160 -16.39 -1.91 1.55
C LYS A 160 -16.11 -1.41 0.13
N GLU A 161 -16.83 -0.38 -0.30
CA GLU A 161 -16.72 0.19 -1.65
C GLU A 161 -15.29 0.61 -1.99
N LEU A 162 -14.61 1.34 -1.09
CA LEU A 162 -13.25 1.80 -1.34
C LEU A 162 -12.23 0.65 -1.33
N SER A 163 -12.40 -0.33 -0.42
CA SER A 163 -11.48 -1.47 -0.34
C SER A 163 -11.57 -2.37 -1.57
N GLU A 164 -12.78 -2.59 -2.08
CA GLU A 164 -13.04 -3.32 -3.31
C GLU A 164 -12.47 -2.58 -4.53
N ALA A 165 -12.67 -1.26 -4.60
CA ALA A 165 -12.14 -0.44 -5.69
C ALA A 165 -10.59 -0.43 -5.72
N ILE A 166 -9.94 -0.46 -4.55
CA ILE A 166 -8.48 -0.56 -4.42
C ILE A 166 -7.96 -1.95 -4.81
N GLY A 167 -8.78 -2.99 -4.67
CA GLY A 167 -8.36 -4.39 -4.80
C GLY A 167 -7.66 -4.92 -3.55
N LEU A 168 -8.08 -4.45 -2.37
CA LEU A 168 -7.53 -4.93 -1.09
C LEU A 168 -8.04 -6.34 -0.79
N GLU A 169 -7.15 -7.33 -0.68
CA GLU A 169 -7.52 -8.75 -0.53
C GLU A 169 -8.16 -9.08 0.84
N ASN A 170 -7.73 -8.43 1.93
CA ASN A 170 -8.26 -8.67 3.28
C ASN A 170 -8.69 -7.36 3.98
N PRO A 171 -9.84 -6.77 3.61
CA PRO A 171 -10.37 -5.58 4.27
C PRO A 171 -10.88 -5.87 5.70
N ALA A 172 -11.18 -7.13 6.04
CA ALA A 172 -11.62 -7.51 7.38
C ALA A 172 -10.51 -7.31 8.43
N ALA A 173 -9.25 -7.53 8.05
CA ALA A 173 -8.08 -7.25 8.90
C ALA A 173 -8.04 -5.79 9.38
N LEU A 174 -8.40 -4.84 8.51
CA LEU A 174 -8.45 -3.42 8.88
C LEU A 174 -9.46 -3.17 9.99
N ASN A 175 -10.68 -3.69 9.85
CA ASN A 175 -11.72 -3.57 10.86
C ASN A 175 -11.33 -4.24 12.18
N LYS A 176 -10.58 -5.34 12.13
CA LYS A 176 -10.08 -6.03 13.32
C LYS A 176 -9.04 -5.19 14.06
N LEU A 177 -8.11 -4.55 13.35
CA LEU A 177 -7.06 -3.72 13.95
C LEU A 177 -7.63 -2.43 14.54
N THR A 178 -8.61 -1.82 13.89
CA THR A 178 -9.22 -0.56 14.35
C THR A 178 -10.26 -0.78 15.44
N GLY A 179 -11.09 -1.82 15.31
CA GLY A 179 -12.28 -2.02 16.15
C GLY A 179 -13.38 -0.96 15.92
N ASP A 180 -13.28 -0.14 14.88
CA ASP A 180 -14.23 0.94 14.58
C ASP A 180 -14.34 1.21 13.07
N PRO A 181 -15.55 1.16 12.48
CA PRO A 181 -15.76 1.45 11.05
C PRO A 181 -15.33 2.86 10.62
N LEU A 182 -15.52 3.88 11.47
CA LEU A 182 -15.09 5.24 11.12
C LEU A 182 -13.55 5.36 11.08
N ALA A 183 -12.87 4.75 12.05
CA ALA A 183 -11.43 4.61 12.08
C ALA A 183 -10.89 3.88 10.85
N SER A 184 -11.50 2.75 10.47
CA SER A 184 -11.17 2.02 9.26
C SER A 184 -11.30 2.91 8.03
N LEU A 185 -12.41 3.65 7.89
CA LEU A 185 -12.61 4.54 6.74
C LEU A 185 -11.54 5.64 6.67
N LYS A 186 -11.21 6.26 7.81
CA LYS A 186 -10.16 7.29 7.91
C LYS A 186 -8.80 6.75 7.47
N ILE A 187 -8.43 5.56 7.92
CA ILE A 187 -7.18 4.88 7.54
C ILE A 187 -7.19 4.51 6.07
N LEU A 188 -8.28 3.94 5.56
CA LEU A 188 -8.39 3.52 4.17
C LEU A 188 -8.31 4.71 3.21
N MET A 189 -8.95 5.83 3.56
CA MET A 189 -8.79 7.09 2.85
C MET A 189 -7.35 7.61 2.89
N ALA A 190 -6.64 7.45 4.02
CA ALA A 190 -5.24 7.82 4.11
C ALA A 190 -4.36 6.94 3.22
N PHE A 191 -4.59 5.63 3.22
CA PHE A 191 -3.92 4.69 2.34
C PHE A 191 -4.15 5.00 0.86
N TYR A 192 -5.39 5.31 0.47
CA TYR A 192 -5.71 5.74 -0.89
C TYR A 192 -4.87 6.95 -1.33
N ARG A 193 -4.66 7.96 -0.47
CA ARG A 193 -3.83 9.12 -0.83
C ARG A 193 -2.37 8.73 -1.15
N ARG A 194 -1.78 7.76 -0.43
CA ARG A 194 -0.44 7.23 -0.73
C ARG A 194 -0.41 6.44 -2.02
N LEU A 195 -1.45 5.64 -2.22
CA LEU A 195 -1.63 4.87 -3.45
C LEU A 195 -1.71 5.80 -4.66
N ARG A 196 -2.51 6.87 -4.56
CA ARG A 196 -2.60 7.93 -5.58
C ARG A 196 -1.24 8.53 -5.92
N GLU A 197 -0.45 8.90 -4.91
CA GLU A 197 0.90 9.43 -5.13
C GLU A 197 1.81 8.42 -5.82
N THR A 198 1.67 7.13 -5.53
CA THR A 198 2.49 6.06 -6.16
C THR A 198 2.04 5.79 -7.60
N VAL A 199 0.73 5.76 -7.87
CA VAL A 199 0.16 5.59 -9.22
C VAL A 199 0.54 6.75 -10.13
N TYR A 200 0.72 7.96 -9.58
CA TYR A 200 1.21 9.10 -10.36
C TYR A 200 2.57 8.82 -11.02
N PHE A 201 3.52 8.16 -10.33
CA PHE A 201 4.80 7.77 -10.95
C PHE A 201 4.62 6.81 -12.13
N ILE A 202 3.60 5.96 -12.08
CA ILE A 202 3.30 5.02 -13.16
C ILE A 202 2.67 5.77 -14.34
N HIS A 203 1.75 6.69 -14.06
CA HIS A 203 1.09 7.53 -15.07
C HIS A 203 2.08 8.43 -15.81
N GLU A 204 3.06 9.00 -15.10
CA GLU A 204 4.14 9.81 -15.68
C GLU A 204 5.19 8.97 -16.43
N GLY A 205 5.03 7.66 -16.51
CA GLY A 205 5.99 6.77 -17.17
C GLY A 205 7.34 6.70 -16.44
N LYS A 206 7.39 7.05 -15.14
CA LYS A 206 8.59 6.96 -14.30
C LYS A 206 8.80 5.57 -13.71
N VAL A 207 7.72 4.83 -13.51
CA VAL A 207 7.74 3.46 -12.98
C VAL A 207 6.96 2.55 -13.92
N SER A 208 7.55 1.42 -14.28
CA SER A 208 6.86 0.40 -15.06
C SER A 208 6.35 -0.71 -14.13
N ILE A 209 5.04 -0.93 -14.15
CA ILE A 209 4.45 -2.12 -13.53
C ILE A 209 4.63 -3.26 -14.53
N THR A 210 5.69 -4.04 -14.36
CA THR A 210 5.82 -5.27 -15.12
C THR A 210 4.69 -6.21 -14.67
N ARG A 211 3.87 -6.69 -15.61
CA ARG A 211 2.98 -7.82 -15.33
C ARG A 211 3.84 -8.90 -14.69
N GLY A 212 3.50 -9.33 -13.48
CA GLY A 212 4.17 -10.46 -12.86
C GLY A 212 4.32 -11.58 -13.90
N SER A 213 5.51 -12.18 -13.97
CA SER A 213 5.85 -13.36 -14.79
C SER A 213 5.94 -13.21 -16.32
N GLU A 214 6.89 -12.42 -16.84
CA GLU A 214 7.44 -12.68 -18.20
C GLU A 214 8.97 -12.77 -18.28
N LYS A 215 9.74 -12.32 -17.27
CA LYS A 215 11.22 -12.34 -17.35
C LYS A 215 11.94 -13.49 -16.64
N GLN A 216 11.26 -14.36 -15.88
CA GLN A 216 11.92 -15.52 -15.27
C GLN A 216 12.07 -16.74 -16.21
N GLN A 217 11.37 -16.77 -17.34
CA GLN A 217 11.60 -17.79 -18.37
C GLN A 217 12.77 -17.48 -19.31
N ASP A 218 13.18 -16.20 -19.41
CA ASP A 218 14.23 -15.81 -20.36
C ASP A 218 15.64 -16.01 -19.79
N ASP A 219 15.84 -15.76 -18.49
CA ASP A 219 17.13 -16.05 -17.83
C ASP A 219 17.40 -17.56 -17.70
N THR A 220 16.36 -18.39 -17.56
CA THR A 220 16.51 -19.85 -17.52
C THR A 220 16.83 -20.42 -18.91
N LYS A 221 16.25 -19.85 -19.98
CA LYS A 221 16.55 -20.22 -21.38
C LYS A 221 17.92 -19.74 -21.87
N ARG A 222 18.44 -18.64 -21.32
CA ARG A 222 19.78 -18.15 -21.63
C ARG A 222 20.89 -18.99 -21.00
N ILE A 223 20.61 -19.59 -19.84
CA ILE A 223 21.56 -20.49 -19.17
C ILE A 223 21.59 -21.85 -19.88
N THR A 224 20.46 -22.43 -20.25
CA THR A 224 20.45 -23.73 -20.98
C THR A 224 21.07 -23.65 -22.37
N ARG A 225 20.85 -22.58 -23.15
CA ARG A 225 21.49 -22.41 -24.46
C ARG A 225 23.02 -22.23 -24.42
N LYS A 226 23.60 -21.95 -23.26
CA LYS A 226 25.06 -21.78 -23.11
C LYS A 226 25.78 -23.07 -22.75
N PHE A 227 25.04 -24.14 -22.44
CA PHE A 227 25.60 -25.47 -22.15
C PHE A 227 25.46 -26.47 -23.30
N ASP A 228 24.71 -26.13 -24.36
CA ASP A 228 24.48 -27.00 -25.54
C ASP A 228 25.35 -26.62 -26.76
N LEU A 229 26.46 -25.88 -26.59
CA LEU A 229 27.31 -25.43 -27.71
C LEU A 229 28.80 -25.80 -27.57
N ASP A 230 29.15 -26.69 -26.63
CA ASP A 230 30.53 -27.15 -26.43
C ASP A 230 30.73 -28.66 -26.70
N ASP A 231 29.76 -29.35 -27.30
CA ASP A 231 29.89 -30.75 -27.76
C ASP A 231 29.42 -30.88 -29.22
N GLU A 232 30.26 -30.46 -30.18
CA GLU A 232 30.34 -31.00 -31.55
C GLU A 232 31.64 -30.59 -32.25
#